data_AF-Q7M419-F1
#
_entry.id   AF-Q7M419-F1
#
_cell.length_a   1.000
_cell.length_b   1.000
_cell.length_c   1.000
_cell.angle_alpha   90.00
_cell.angle_beta   90.00
_cell.angle_gamma   90.00
#
_symmetry.space_group_name_H-M   'P 1'
#
loop_
_entity.id
_entity.type
_entity.pdbx_description
1 polymer ?
#
loop_
_entity_poly.entity_id
_entity_poly.type
_entity_poly.pdbx_seq_one_letter_code
_entity_poly.pdbx_strand_id
1 'polypeptide(L)'
;MKVLIIFACLVVMASAVCNRLEQILVKTQWAQSYGEAENRAAFSRDLFSELFNIQGSSRALFSGVGVDDMNSAAFTAHCLRVTGALNRLISQLDQQATINADLAHLAGQHASRNLDASNFAAMGQAVMSVVPTHLDCFNQHAWGECYERIASGISG
;
A
#
# COMPACT_ATOMS: atom_id res chain seq x y z
N MET A 1 -3.57 49.74 -22.29
CA MET A 1 -3.52 48.35 -22.81
C MET A 1 -3.06 47.43 -21.68
N LYS A 2 -3.93 47.22 -20.69
CA LYS A 2 -3.61 46.72 -19.34
C LYS A 2 -4.65 45.69 -18.81
N VAL A 3 -5.44 45.05 -19.67
CA VAL A 3 -6.66 44.32 -19.23
C VAL A 3 -6.76 42.86 -19.74
N LEU A 4 -5.77 42.34 -20.49
CA LEU A 4 -5.88 41.01 -21.13
C LEU A 4 -4.97 39.90 -20.55
N ILE A 5 -4.27 40.12 -19.45
CA ILE A 5 -3.30 39.15 -18.87
C ILE A 5 -3.84 38.48 -17.57
N ILE A 6 -5.10 38.73 -17.17
CA ILE A 6 -5.59 38.41 -15.82
C ILE A 6 -6.34 37.06 -15.72
N PHE A 7 -6.56 36.32 -16.82
CA PHE A 7 -7.35 35.06 -16.80
C PHE A 7 -6.55 33.76 -17.05
N ALA A 8 -5.22 33.81 -16.97
CA ALA A 8 -4.32 32.67 -17.19
C ALA A 8 -3.61 32.18 -15.91
N CYS A 9 -4.26 32.30 -14.74
CA CYS A 9 -3.87 31.53 -13.55
C CYS A 9 -4.30 30.07 -13.73
N LEU A 10 -3.64 29.37 -14.66
CA LEU A 10 -3.47 27.92 -14.64
C LEU A 10 -2.84 27.57 -13.29
N VAL A 11 -3.67 27.28 -12.30
CA VAL A 11 -3.23 26.51 -11.15
C VAL A 11 -2.86 25.15 -11.71
N VAL A 12 -1.58 24.96 -12.01
CA VAL A 12 -0.98 23.64 -12.09
C VAL A 12 -1.15 23.08 -10.69
N MET A 13 -2.28 22.43 -10.45
CA MET A 13 -2.39 21.43 -9.40
C MET A 13 -1.46 20.32 -9.87
N ALA A 14 -0.17 20.46 -9.53
CA ALA A 14 0.71 19.30 -9.48
C ALA A 14 0.03 18.37 -8.49
N SER A 15 -0.73 17.41 -9.00
CA SER A 15 -1.33 16.33 -8.23
C SER A 15 -0.16 15.54 -7.68
N ALA A 16 0.35 15.98 -6.54
CA ALA A 16 1.31 15.20 -5.77
C ALA A 16 0.55 13.93 -5.38
N VAL A 17 0.98 12.80 -5.94
CA VAL A 17 0.43 11.48 -5.64
C VAL A 17 0.33 11.33 -4.12
N CYS A 18 -0.86 11.03 -3.61
CA CYS A 18 -1.19 10.97 -2.19
C CYS A 18 -1.01 12.32 -1.47
N ASN A 19 -1.89 13.26 -1.75
CA ASN A 19 -1.88 14.59 -1.14
C ASN A 19 -2.29 14.57 0.35
N ARG A 20 -2.13 15.70 1.04
CA ARG A 20 -2.36 15.80 2.50
C ARG A 20 -3.76 15.37 2.96
N LEU A 21 -4.80 15.58 2.14
CA LEU A 21 -6.17 15.22 2.50
C LEU A 21 -6.42 13.72 2.25
N GLU A 22 -5.87 13.18 1.16
CA GLU A 22 -5.90 11.74 0.86
C GLU A 22 -5.18 10.94 1.95
N GLN A 23 -4.04 11.45 2.44
CA GLN A 23 -3.31 10.84 3.56
C GLN A 23 -4.17 10.75 4.83
N ILE A 24 -5.01 11.75 5.13
CA ILE A 24 -5.92 11.70 6.28
C ILE A 24 -6.91 10.56 6.11
N LEU A 25 -7.55 10.46 4.93
CA LEU A 25 -8.50 9.38 4.64
C LEU A 25 -7.87 8.00 4.80
N VAL A 26 -6.70 7.79 4.21
CA VAL A 26 -6.00 6.49 4.25
C VAL A 26 -5.52 6.15 5.66
N LYS A 27 -4.96 7.13 6.41
CA LYS A 27 -4.55 6.91 7.80
C LYS A 27 -5.73 6.54 8.69
N THR A 28 -6.86 7.23 8.56
CA THR A 28 -8.08 6.95 9.34
C THR A 28 -8.67 5.59 8.97
N GLN A 29 -8.84 5.31 7.68
CA GLN A 29 -9.43 4.05 7.20
C GLN A 29 -8.52 2.84 7.50
N TRP A 30 -7.20 3.01 7.47
CA TRP A 30 -6.28 1.95 7.90
C TRP A 30 -6.37 1.67 9.41
N ALA A 31 -6.50 2.72 10.23
CA ALA A 31 -6.70 2.56 11.67
C ALA A 31 -8.03 1.84 11.98
N GLN A 32 -9.11 2.20 11.29
CA GLN A 32 -10.43 1.58 11.46
C GLN A 32 -10.52 0.14 10.93
N SER A 33 -9.65 -0.24 9.98
CA SER A 33 -9.58 -1.61 9.45
C SER A 33 -8.53 -2.42 10.21
N TYR A 34 -7.26 -2.30 9.83
CA TYR A 34 -6.14 -3.04 10.42
C TYR A 34 -5.93 -2.73 11.92
N GLY A 35 -6.18 -1.49 12.34
CA GLY A 35 -6.00 -1.08 13.73
C GLY A 35 -7.02 -1.71 14.67
N GLU A 36 -8.28 -1.82 14.24
CA GLU A 36 -9.42 -2.38 14.99
C GLU A 36 -9.69 -3.87 14.69
N ALA A 37 -8.97 -4.47 13.73
CA ALA A 37 -9.10 -5.89 13.41
C ALA A 37 -8.83 -6.77 14.66
N GLU A 38 -9.84 -7.55 15.06
CA GLU A 38 -9.78 -8.48 16.21
C GLU A 38 -8.58 -9.42 16.10
N ASN A 39 -8.29 -9.90 14.89
CA ASN A 39 -7.18 -10.79 14.61
C ASN A 39 -6.36 -10.27 13.42
N ARG A 40 -5.32 -9.48 13.70
CA ARG A 40 -4.38 -8.99 12.67
C ARG A 40 -3.69 -10.12 11.90
N ALA A 41 -3.53 -11.31 12.49
CA ALA A 41 -2.96 -12.45 11.77
C ALA A 41 -3.94 -13.04 10.75
N ALA A 42 -5.25 -12.97 10.99
CA ALA A 42 -6.26 -13.28 9.98
C ALA A 42 -6.25 -12.23 8.86
N PHE A 43 -6.43 -10.95 9.20
CA PHE A 43 -6.38 -9.84 8.23
C PHE A 43 -5.14 -9.90 7.33
N SER A 44 -3.97 -10.18 7.92
CA SER A 44 -2.71 -10.24 7.17
C SER A 44 -2.64 -11.45 6.23
N ARG A 45 -3.20 -12.60 6.62
CA ARG A 45 -3.28 -13.77 5.73
C ARG A 45 -4.31 -13.55 4.63
N ASP A 46 -5.43 -12.89 4.92
CA ASP A 46 -6.49 -12.60 3.95
C ASP A 46 -5.97 -11.73 2.80
N LEU A 47 -5.13 -10.73 3.10
CA LEU A 47 -4.45 -9.93 2.08
C LEU A 47 -3.59 -10.77 1.13
N PHE A 48 -2.82 -11.73 1.65
CA PHE A 48 -2.01 -12.61 0.81
C PHE A 48 -2.83 -13.67 0.08
N SER A 49 -3.92 -14.14 0.69
CA SER A 49 -4.91 -14.99 0.03
C SER A 49 -5.44 -14.30 -1.22
N GLU A 50 -5.83 -13.04 -1.07
CA GLU A 50 -6.35 -12.23 -2.16
C GLU A 50 -5.29 -11.95 -3.24
N LEU A 51 -4.04 -11.65 -2.86
CA LEU A 51 -2.93 -11.52 -3.81
C LEU A 51 -2.77 -12.80 -4.67
N PHE A 52 -2.82 -13.97 -4.05
CA PHE A 52 -2.68 -15.24 -4.77
C PHE A 52 -3.91 -15.59 -5.62
N ASN A 53 -5.10 -15.14 -5.23
CA ASN A 53 -6.31 -15.27 -6.04
C ASN A 53 -6.27 -14.35 -7.27
N ILE A 54 -5.76 -13.12 -7.12
CA ILE A 54 -5.61 -12.13 -8.20
C ILE A 54 -4.47 -12.53 -9.16
N GLN A 55 -3.32 -12.91 -8.61
CA GLN A 55 -2.13 -13.27 -9.37
C GLN A 55 -1.49 -14.55 -8.81
N GLY A 56 -2.01 -15.71 -9.22
CA GLY A 56 -1.56 -17.02 -8.74
C GLY A 56 -0.06 -17.30 -8.94
N SER A 57 0.56 -16.72 -9.97
CA SER A 57 2.01 -16.84 -10.21
C SER A 57 2.85 -16.22 -9.09
N SER A 58 2.32 -15.22 -8.37
CA SER A 58 3.03 -14.58 -7.26
C SER A 58 3.25 -15.51 -6.06
N ARG A 59 2.43 -16.56 -5.89
CA ARG A 59 2.56 -17.51 -4.78
C ARG A 59 3.95 -18.14 -4.71
N ALA A 60 4.53 -18.48 -5.86
CA ALA A 60 5.86 -19.08 -5.93
C ALA A 60 7.00 -18.14 -5.45
N LEU A 61 6.78 -16.82 -5.49
CA LEU A 61 7.75 -15.82 -5.01
C LEU A 61 7.94 -15.90 -3.48
N PHE A 62 7.01 -16.55 -2.77
CA PHE A 62 7.02 -16.69 -1.31
C PHE A 62 7.43 -18.10 -0.85
N SER A 63 8.06 -18.90 -1.71
CA SER A 63 8.55 -20.25 -1.37
C SER A 63 9.47 -20.29 -0.14
N GLY A 64 10.26 -19.23 0.09
CA GLY A 64 11.15 -19.10 1.25
C GLY A 64 10.48 -18.80 2.59
N VAL A 65 9.15 -18.63 2.65
CA VAL A 65 8.42 -18.27 3.87
C VAL A 65 7.28 -19.25 4.23
N GLY A 66 7.32 -20.48 3.69
CA GLY A 66 6.35 -21.52 4.04
C GLY A 66 4.97 -21.32 3.42
N VAL A 67 4.90 -20.72 2.23
CA VAL A 67 3.63 -20.40 1.53
C VAL A 67 2.74 -21.60 1.22
N ASP A 68 3.29 -22.81 1.20
CA ASP A 68 2.51 -24.04 0.96
C ASP A 68 1.45 -24.27 2.03
N ASP A 69 1.75 -23.88 3.28
CA ASP A 69 0.77 -23.80 4.37
C ASP A 69 0.62 -22.35 4.82
N MET A 70 -0.41 -21.68 4.30
CA MET A 70 -0.71 -20.29 4.65
C MET A 70 -1.13 -20.10 6.12
N ASN A 71 -1.45 -21.19 6.85
CA ASN A 71 -1.73 -21.14 8.27
C ASN A 71 -0.49 -21.42 9.14
N SER A 72 0.66 -21.72 8.51
CA SER A 72 1.90 -21.95 9.22
C SER A 72 2.37 -20.70 9.98
N ALA A 73 3.10 -20.92 11.07
CA ALA A 73 3.72 -19.83 11.83
C ALA A 73 4.71 -19.02 10.96
N ALA A 74 5.43 -19.68 10.05
CA ALA A 74 6.41 -19.03 9.17
C ALA A 74 5.73 -18.06 8.20
N PHE A 75 4.65 -18.50 7.54
CA PHE A 75 3.93 -17.67 6.59
C PHE A 75 3.15 -16.56 7.30
N THR A 76 2.47 -16.88 8.40
CA THR A 76 1.76 -15.88 9.21
C THR A 76 2.71 -14.79 9.71
N ALA A 77 3.91 -15.16 10.17
CA ALA A 77 4.92 -14.19 10.57
C ALA A 77 5.37 -13.31 9.39
N HIS A 78 5.45 -13.85 8.17
CA HIS A 78 5.74 -13.05 6.98
C HIS A 78 4.62 -12.05 6.67
N CYS A 79 3.36 -12.50 6.65
CA CYS A 79 2.21 -11.64 6.42
C CYS A 79 2.17 -10.47 7.43
N LEU A 80 2.42 -10.76 8.72
CA LEU A 80 2.48 -9.75 9.78
C LEU A 80 3.64 -8.76 9.60
N ARG A 81 4.79 -9.19 9.07
CA ARG A 81 5.88 -8.25 8.72
C ARG A 81 5.46 -7.28 7.62
N VAL A 82 4.68 -7.76 6.64
CA VAL A 82 4.22 -6.94 5.51
C VAL A 82 3.12 -5.97 5.93
N THR A 83 2.07 -6.40 6.64
CA THR A 83 1.05 -5.47 7.16
C THR A 83 1.60 -4.53 8.23
N GLY A 84 2.58 -4.98 9.03
CA GLY A 84 3.36 -4.12 9.92
C GLY A 84 4.18 -3.06 9.17
N ALA A 85 4.80 -3.43 8.03
CA ALA A 85 5.49 -2.49 7.16
C ALA A 85 4.52 -1.50 6.49
N LEU A 86 3.36 -1.96 5.99
CA LEU A 86 2.31 -1.07 5.48
C LEU A 86 1.84 -0.10 6.56
N ASN A 87 1.64 -0.58 7.80
CA ASN A 87 1.24 0.27 8.92
C ASN A 87 2.27 1.37 9.22
N ARG A 88 3.57 1.02 9.27
CA ARG A 88 4.62 2.04 9.51
C ARG A 88 4.69 3.05 8.36
N LEU A 89 4.56 2.61 7.10
CA LEU A 89 4.55 3.51 5.95
C LEU A 89 3.34 4.45 5.97
N ILE A 90 2.13 3.92 6.19
CA ILE A 90 0.91 4.73 6.31
C ILE A 90 1.05 5.76 7.44
N SER A 91 1.64 5.36 8.57
CA SER A 91 1.91 6.28 9.69
C SER A 91 2.89 7.41 9.33
N GLN A 92 3.75 7.23 8.33
CA GLN A 92 4.76 8.20 7.91
C GLN A 92 4.43 8.95 6.61
N LEU A 93 3.27 8.71 5.98
CA LEU A 93 2.88 9.38 4.71
C LEU A 93 2.98 10.92 4.78
N ASP A 94 2.76 11.49 5.96
CA ASP A 94 2.82 12.91 6.24
C ASP A 94 4.22 13.44 6.56
N GLN A 95 5.22 12.56 6.69
CA GLN A 95 6.61 12.82 7.06
C GLN A 95 7.55 12.50 5.88
N GLN A 96 7.54 13.36 4.85
CA GLN A 96 8.15 13.08 3.53
C GLN A 96 9.61 12.59 3.59
N ALA A 97 10.47 13.20 4.42
CA ALA A 97 11.86 12.76 4.55
C ALA A 97 11.97 11.35 5.15
N THR A 98 11.19 11.07 6.20
CA THR A 98 11.18 9.78 6.90
C THR A 98 10.63 8.67 6.02
N ILE A 99 9.48 8.89 5.37
CA ILE A 99 8.89 7.86 4.50
C ILE A 99 9.77 7.59 3.28
N ASN A 100 10.43 8.60 2.70
CA ASN A 100 11.37 8.38 1.59
C ASN A 100 12.54 7.48 1.99
N ALA A 101 13.11 7.69 3.19
CA ALA A 101 14.17 6.84 3.71
C ALA A 101 13.69 5.40 3.95
N ASP A 102 12.50 5.21 4.50
CA ASP A 102 11.92 3.89 4.77
C ASP A 102 11.54 3.15 3.47
N LEU A 103 10.98 3.87 2.48
CA LEU A 103 10.67 3.32 1.15
C LEU A 103 11.96 2.89 0.42
N ALA A 104 13.01 3.71 0.44
CA ALA A 104 14.31 3.34 -0.13
C ALA A 104 14.91 2.10 0.56
N HIS A 105 14.75 1.98 1.89
CA HIS A 105 15.15 0.78 2.61
C HIS A 105 14.36 -0.45 2.16
N LEU A 106 13.04 -0.35 2.00
CA LEU A 106 12.19 -1.42 1.50
C LEU A 106 12.50 -1.79 0.04
N ALA A 107 12.81 -0.82 -0.82
CA ALA A 107 13.24 -1.07 -2.20
C ALA A 107 14.49 -1.97 -2.23
N GLY A 108 15.48 -1.68 -1.37
CA GLY A 108 16.66 -2.53 -1.20
C GLY A 108 16.34 -3.97 -0.76
N GLN A 109 15.29 -4.18 0.04
CA GLN A 109 14.83 -5.52 0.43
C GLN A 109 14.17 -6.29 -0.72
N HIS A 110 13.56 -5.60 -1.69
CA HIS A 110 12.83 -6.20 -2.81
C HIS A 110 13.67 -6.32 -4.09
N ALA A 111 14.78 -5.59 -4.21
CA ALA A 111 15.64 -5.56 -5.40
C ALA A 111 16.11 -6.94 -5.90
N SER A 112 16.31 -7.90 -4.99
CA SER A 112 16.78 -9.27 -5.33
C SER A 112 15.67 -10.23 -5.77
N ARG A 113 14.40 -9.79 -5.80
CA ARG A 113 13.23 -10.67 -5.99
C ARG A 113 12.69 -10.70 -7.41
N ASN A 114 13.29 -9.98 -8.36
CA ASN A 114 12.88 -9.92 -9.77
C ASN A 114 11.37 -9.65 -9.93
N LEU A 115 10.85 -8.71 -9.15
CA LEU A 115 9.45 -8.32 -9.22
C LEU A 115 9.22 -7.41 -10.43
N ASP A 116 8.09 -7.59 -11.09
CA ASP A 116 7.64 -6.70 -12.15
C ASP A 116 6.52 -5.76 -11.64
N ALA A 117 6.16 -4.78 -12.46
CA ALA A 117 5.09 -3.83 -12.14
C ALA A 117 3.73 -4.52 -11.90
N SER A 118 3.50 -5.68 -12.50
CA SER A 118 2.25 -6.43 -12.31
C SER A 118 2.14 -7.03 -10.91
N ASN A 119 3.27 -7.39 -10.28
CA ASN A 119 3.27 -7.86 -8.89
C ASN A 119 2.83 -6.76 -7.93
N PHE A 120 3.34 -5.54 -8.12
CA PHE A 120 2.91 -4.38 -7.33
C PHE A 120 1.48 -3.98 -7.65
N ALA A 121 1.03 -4.04 -8.91
CA ALA A 121 -0.38 -3.79 -9.24
C ALA A 121 -1.33 -4.80 -8.57
N ALA A 122 -0.98 -6.09 -8.58
CA ALA A 122 -1.75 -7.15 -7.93
C ALA A 122 -1.82 -6.98 -6.41
N MET A 123 -0.73 -6.57 -5.78
CA MET A 123 -0.71 -6.24 -4.34
C MET A 123 -1.64 -5.05 -4.03
N GLY A 124 -1.69 -4.03 -4.89
CA GLY A 124 -2.59 -2.90 -4.71
C GLY A 124 -4.05 -3.31 -4.78
N GLN A 125 -4.38 -4.16 -5.77
CA GLN A 125 -5.71 -4.74 -5.87
C GLN A 125 -6.05 -5.58 -4.63
N ALA A 126 -5.13 -6.40 -4.12
CA ALA A 126 -5.36 -7.20 -2.92
C ALA A 126 -5.63 -6.33 -1.67
N VAL A 127 -4.84 -5.27 -1.46
CA VAL A 127 -5.07 -4.30 -0.38
C VAL A 127 -6.44 -3.65 -0.52
N MET A 128 -6.78 -3.18 -1.71
CA MET A 128 -8.03 -2.48 -1.98
C MET A 128 -9.26 -3.40 -2.07
N SER A 129 -9.07 -4.71 -2.18
CA SER A 129 -10.11 -5.72 -1.99
C SER A 129 -10.36 -5.99 -0.51
N VAL A 130 -9.31 -6.10 0.31
CA VAL A 130 -9.42 -6.49 1.72
C VAL A 130 -9.81 -5.33 2.64
N VAL A 131 -9.14 -4.19 2.55
CA VAL A 131 -9.40 -3.05 3.47
C VAL A 131 -10.89 -2.64 3.54
N PRO A 132 -11.63 -2.44 2.42
CA PRO A 132 -13.01 -1.99 2.50
C PRO A 132 -13.98 -2.99 3.13
N THR A 133 -13.65 -4.28 3.22
CA THR A 133 -14.54 -5.27 3.88
C THR A 133 -14.60 -5.10 5.40
N HIS A 134 -13.67 -4.31 5.95
CA HIS A 134 -13.57 -3.98 7.37
C HIS A 134 -14.03 -2.55 7.69
N LEU A 135 -14.69 -1.85 6.76
CA LEU A 135 -15.04 -0.44 6.91
C LEU A 135 -16.46 -0.15 6.44
N ASP A 136 -17.14 0.75 7.14
CA ASP A 136 -18.42 1.31 6.66
C ASP A 136 -18.24 2.30 5.50
N CYS A 137 -17.07 2.96 5.45
CA CYS A 137 -16.74 4.01 4.48
C CYS A 137 -15.32 3.81 3.93
N PHE A 138 -15.18 3.78 2.61
CA PHE A 138 -13.89 3.61 1.93
C PHE A 138 -13.72 4.61 0.78
N ASN A 139 -12.53 5.21 0.66
CA ASN A 139 -12.23 6.14 -0.42
C ASN A 139 -11.27 5.51 -1.44
N GLN A 140 -11.84 4.92 -2.50
CA GLN A 140 -11.08 4.24 -3.56
C GLN A 140 -9.93 5.09 -4.13
N HIS A 141 -10.19 6.37 -4.40
CA HIS A 141 -9.19 7.24 -5.03
C HIS A 141 -8.02 7.55 -4.10
N ALA A 142 -8.29 7.97 -2.87
CA ALA A 142 -7.24 8.25 -1.88
C ALA A 142 -6.36 7.02 -1.61
N TRP A 143 -6.97 5.83 -1.53
CA TRP A 143 -6.22 4.58 -1.41
C TRP A 143 -5.38 4.28 -2.65
N GLY A 144 -5.92 4.46 -3.85
CA GLY A 144 -5.17 4.30 -5.10
C GLY A 144 -3.94 5.21 -5.15
N GLU A 145 -4.12 6.50 -4.86
CA GLU A 145 -3.04 7.48 -4.84
C GLU A 145 -1.98 7.14 -3.77
N CYS A 146 -2.38 6.81 -2.55
CA CYS A 146 -1.43 6.48 -1.48
C CYS A 146 -0.79 5.11 -1.64
N TYR A 147 -1.47 4.15 -2.26
CA TYR A 147 -0.87 2.89 -2.66
C TYR A 147 0.18 3.14 -3.74
N GLU A 148 -0.14 3.91 -4.78
CA GLU A 148 0.80 4.26 -5.84
C GLU A 148 2.06 4.93 -5.28
N ARG A 149 1.88 5.87 -4.35
CA ARG A 149 2.99 6.55 -3.66
C ARG A 149 3.94 5.57 -2.94
N ILE A 150 3.39 4.51 -2.35
CA ILE A 150 4.14 3.47 -1.65
C ILE A 150 4.78 2.51 -2.66
N ALA A 151 4.01 2.01 -3.63
CA ALA A 151 4.45 1.06 -4.65
C ALA A 151 5.63 1.62 -5.45
N SER A 152 5.48 2.85 -5.99
CA SER A 152 6.55 3.58 -6.69
C SER A 152 7.82 3.73 -5.83
N GLY A 153 7.68 3.86 -4.51
CA GLY A 153 8.84 3.97 -3.61
C GLY A 153 9.58 2.66 -3.36
N ILE A 154 8.92 1.50 -3.54
CA ILE A 154 9.49 0.18 -3.30
C ILE A 154 9.97 -0.46 -4.61
N SER A 155 9.28 -0.23 -5.73
CA SER A 155 9.67 -0.75 -7.04
C SER A 155 10.95 -0.13 -7.59
N GLY A 156 11.28 1.10 -7.14
CA GLY A 156 12.23 1.97 -7.84
C GLY A 156 11.62 2.55 -9.11
#